data_AF-A0A966J7H0-F1
#
_entry.id   AF-A0A966J7H0-F1
#
_cell.length_a   1.000
_cell.length_b   1.000
_cell.length_c   1.000
_cell.angle_alpha   90.00
_cell.angle_beta   90.00
_cell.angle_gamma   90.00
#
_symmetry.space_group_name_H-M   'P 1'
#
loop_
_entity.id
_entity.type
_entity.pdbx_description
1 polymer ?
#
loop_
_entity_poly.entity_id
_entity_poly.type
_entity_poly.pdbx_seq_one_letter_code
_entity_poly.pdbx_strand_id
1 'polypeptide(L)'
;RFYTVPDAVAARKSVFIATGLIGLFYLMTFILGFGAMVLVGPTVIKGIDAGGNMAAPMLAELLGGRPFLGFIAAVAFATILAVVAGLALSGAAAISHDLWSSVVRKGHPKPGEELKVARLATIALALVAIALGVAFKGQNVAFMVGLAFAIAASANFPALVLSVFWRRTSTIGAASSMVVGTTTTLLLITLSPAVQVDLLHKASAIFPLKNPALVTIPLSFLTGIVVSLLAPDKGGDERYTALERRLLLGAD
;
A
#
# COMPACT_ATOMS: atom_id res chain seq x y z
N ARG A 1 6.87 -5.70 -11.77
CA ARG A 1 6.79 -5.87 -13.25
C ARG A 1 7.12 -7.32 -13.64
N PHE A 2 6.45 -8.30 -13.02
CA PHE A 2 6.72 -9.74 -13.26
C PHE A 2 6.27 -10.23 -14.64
N TYR A 3 5.38 -9.48 -15.30
CA TYR A 3 4.82 -9.84 -16.61
C TYR A 3 5.61 -9.27 -17.81
N THR A 4 6.68 -8.51 -17.56
CA THR A 4 7.53 -7.92 -18.61
C THR A 4 8.91 -8.58 -18.69
N VAL A 5 9.15 -9.64 -17.92
CA VAL A 5 10.39 -10.43 -17.98
C VAL A 5 10.19 -11.60 -18.93
N PRO A 6 11.23 -11.96 -19.71
CA PRO A 6 11.10 -12.93 -20.81
C PRO A 6 10.81 -14.36 -20.34
N ASP A 7 11.21 -14.72 -19.12
CA ASP A 7 11.05 -16.09 -18.61
C ASP A 7 10.92 -16.14 -17.07
N ALA A 8 10.51 -17.31 -16.57
CA ALA A 8 10.29 -17.56 -15.15
C ALA A 8 11.59 -17.54 -14.32
N VAL A 9 12.76 -17.83 -14.91
CA VAL A 9 14.05 -17.79 -14.21
C VAL A 9 14.44 -16.34 -13.96
N ALA A 10 14.30 -15.48 -14.96
CA ALA A 10 14.50 -14.03 -14.86
C ALA A 10 13.53 -13.42 -13.83
N ALA A 11 12.27 -13.87 -13.79
CA ALA A 11 11.31 -13.47 -12.76
C ALA A 11 11.81 -13.82 -11.35
N ARG A 12 12.20 -15.07 -11.10
CA ARG A 12 12.73 -15.50 -9.78
C ARG A 12 14.01 -14.76 -9.38
N LYS A 13 14.93 -14.55 -10.33
CA LYS A 13 16.15 -13.77 -10.10
C LYS A 13 15.84 -12.32 -9.73
N SER A 14 14.86 -11.71 -10.40
CA SER A 14 14.39 -10.37 -10.08
C SER A 14 13.79 -10.30 -8.68
N VAL A 15 12.97 -11.29 -8.28
CA VAL A 15 12.44 -11.38 -6.90
C VAL A 15 13.59 -11.44 -5.90
N PHE A 16 14.58 -12.30 -6.13
CA PHE A 16 15.69 -12.50 -5.21
C PHE A 16 16.51 -11.21 -5.04
N ILE A 17 16.87 -10.55 -6.15
CA ILE A 17 17.61 -9.28 -6.12
C ILE A 17 16.79 -8.20 -5.42
N ALA A 18 15.51 -8.06 -5.76
CA ALA A 18 14.63 -7.07 -5.14
C ALA A 18 14.51 -7.29 -3.63
N THR A 19 14.31 -8.54 -3.21
CA THR A 19 14.21 -8.91 -1.78
C THR A 19 15.52 -8.63 -1.06
N GLY A 20 16.67 -8.96 -1.66
CA GLY A 20 18.00 -8.66 -1.11
C GLY A 20 18.24 -7.16 -0.93
N LEU A 21 17.88 -6.34 -1.93
CA LEU A 21 17.99 -4.88 -1.84
C LEU A 21 17.07 -4.28 -0.78
N ILE A 22 15.83 -4.78 -0.68
CA ILE A 22 14.87 -4.35 0.35
C ILE A 22 15.39 -4.73 1.75
N GLY A 23 15.90 -5.95 1.92
CA GLY A 23 16.49 -6.41 3.18
C GLY A 23 17.69 -5.56 3.59
N LEU A 24 18.61 -5.31 2.65
CA LEU A 24 19.76 -4.44 2.88
C LEU A 24 19.33 -3.02 3.28
N PHE A 25 18.34 -2.45 2.60
CA PHE A 25 17.78 -1.15 2.94
C PHE A 25 17.23 -1.11 4.37
N TYR A 26 16.50 -2.13 4.81
CA TYR A 26 16.00 -2.19 6.19
C TYR A 26 17.12 -2.30 7.23
N LEU A 27 18.21 -3.02 6.92
CA LEU A 27 19.38 -3.04 7.80
C LEU A 27 20.07 -1.67 7.86
N MET A 28 20.19 -0.97 6.73
CA MET A 28 20.78 0.37 6.70
C MET A 28 19.93 1.39 7.46
N THR A 29 18.61 1.36 7.33
CA THR A 29 17.71 2.29 8.05
C THR A 29 17.82 2.12 9.56
N PHE A 30 18.01 0.89 10.05
CA PHE A 30 18.31 0.63 11.46
C PHE A 30 19.60 1.33 11.89
N ILE A 31 20.70 1.13 11.16
CA ILE A 31 22.00 1.73 11.47
C ILE A 31 21.90 3.27 11.44
N LEU A 32 21.26 3.85 10.43
CA LEU A 32 21.06 5.30 10.36
C LEU A 32 20.21 5.84 11.51
N GLY A 33 19.13 5.14 11.88
CA GLY A 33 18.23 5.57 12.96
C GLY A 33 18.94 5.59 14.31
N PHE A 34 19.63 4.51 14.67
CA PHE A 34 20.41 4.45 15.91
C PHE A 34 21.62 5.39 15.89
N GLY A 35 22.31 5.49 14.75
CA GLY A 35 23.40 6.44 14.56
C GLY A 35 22.94 7.89 14.76
N ALA A 36 21.79 8.27 14.21
CA ALA A 36 21.20 9.59 14.42
C ALA A 36 20.86 9.82 15.90
N MET A 37 20.27 8.83 16.58
CA MET A 37 19.96 8.96 18.02
C MET A 37 21.21 9.16 18.88
N VAL A 38 22.31 8.48 18.57
CA VAL A 38 23.57 8.60 19.34
C VAL A 38 24.28 9.92 19.05
N LEU A 39 24.36 10.33 17.77
CA LEU A 39 25.16 11.49 17.37
C LEU A 39 24.41 12.82 17.47
N VAL A 40 23.14 12.86 17.08
CA VAL A 40 22.30 14.08 17.10
C VAL A 40 21.59 14.22 18.45
N GLY A 41 21.22 13.10 19.06
CA GLY A 41 20.48 13.06 20.32
C GLY A 41 18.95 12.95 20.12
N PRO A 42 18.28 12.05 20.85
CA PRO A 42 16.84 11.81 20.67
C PRO A 42 15.96 12.99 21.09
N THR A 43 16.41 13.81 22.04
CA THR A 43 15.71 15.00 22.51
C THR A 43 15.68 16.10 21.44
N VAL A 44 16.80 16.32 20.75
CA VAL A 44 16.90 17.30 19.66
C VAL A 44 16.03 16.86 18.48
N ILE A 45 16.10 15.59 18.08
CA ILE A 45 15.30 15.05 16.98
C ILE A 45 13.81 15.22 17.26
N LYS A 46 13.34 14.77 18.43
CA LYS A 46 11.92 14.88 18.82
C LYS A 46 11.46 16.32 19.05
N GLY A 47 12.37 17.22 19.42
CA GLY A 47 12.09 18.65 19.58
C GLY A 47 11.80 19.35 18.25
N ILE A 48 12.40 18.89 17.14
CA ILE A 48 12.13 19.42 15.80
C ILE A 48 10.94 18.72 15.15
N ASP A 49 10.91 17.38 15.22
CA ASP A 49 9.84 16.58 14.66
C ASP A 49 9.50 15.42 15.60
N ALA A 50 8.32 15.49 16.21
CA ALA A 50 7.86 14.47 17.16
C ALA A 50 7.82 13.06 16.51
N GLY A 51 7.58 12.99 15.19
CA GLY A 51 7.60 11.76 14.42
C GLY A 51 8.99 11.16 14.19
N GLY A 52 10.07 11.91 14.44
CA GLY A 52 11.45 11.49 14.22
C GLY A 52 11.87 11.38 12.74
N ASN A 53 11.05 11.88 11.82
CA ASN A 53 11.29 11.83 10.38
C ASN A 53 12.49 12.70 9.96
N MET A 54 12.86 13.69 10.78
CA MET A 54 14.02 14.57 10.55
C MET A 54 15.36 13.98 11.00
N ALA A 55 15.38 12.76 11.56
CA ALA A 55 16.61 12.14 12.07
C ALA A 55 17.71 12.02 11.01
N ALA A 56 17.39 11.54 9.81
CA ALA A 56 18.38 11.37 8.74
C ALA A 56 18.89 12.70 8.15
N PRO A 57 18.04 13.70 7.83
CA PRO A 57 18.51 15.03 7.45
C PRO A 57 19.40 15.70 8.50
N MET A 58 19.03 15.61 9.79
CA MET A 58 19.84 16.19 10.88
C MET A 58 21.18 15.48 11.04
N LEU A 59 21.22 14.15 10.87
CA LEU A 59 22.47 13.40 10.86
C LEU A 59 23.36 13.81 9.67
N ALA A 60 22.78 14.04 8.50
CA ALA A 60 23.53 14.55 7.34
C ALA A 60 24.10 15.96 7.61
N GLU A 61 23.34 16.86 8.22
CA GLU A 61 23.85 18.17 8.61
C GLU A 61 25.00 18.07 9.63
N LEU A 62 24.88 17.18 10.60
CA LEU A 62 25.92 16.97 11.62
C LEU A 62 27.22 16.43 10.99
N LEU A 63 27.12 15.48 10.07
CA LEU A 63 28.29 14.80 9.50
C LEU A 63 28.98 15.60 8.39
N GLY A 64 28.24 16.39 7.62
CA GLY A 64 28.77 17.07 6.42
C GLY A 64 28.28 18.50 6.22
N GLY A 65 27.65 19.10 7.23
CA GLY A 65 27.13 20.47 7.19
C GLY A 65 25.96 20.66 6.23
N ARG A 66 25.58 21.93 6.05
CA ARG A 66 24.51 22.36 5.13
C ARG A 66 24.67 21.85 3.70
N PRO A 67 25.88 21.76 3.11
CA PRO A 67 26.02 21.19 1.76
C PRO A 67 25.58 19.73 1.69
N PHE A 68 25.94 18.90 2.68
CA PHE A 68 25.56 17.49 2.67
C PHE A 68 24.06 17.30 2.98
N LEU A 69 23.49 18.09 3.90
CA LEU A 69 22.03 18.16 4.08
C LEU A 69 21.33 18.53 2.77
N GLY A 70 21.81 19.55 2.06
CA GLY A 70 21.22 20.00 0.81
C GLY A 70 21.26 18.91 -0.27
N PHE A 71 22.38 18.19 -0.37
CA PHE A 71 22.52 17.04 -1.25
C PHE A 71 21.52 15.91 -0.92
N ILE A 72 21.45 15.48 0.34
CA ILE A 72 20.52 14.44 0.78
C ILE A 72 19.06 14.88 0.58
N ALA A 73 18.74 16.13 0.88
CA ALA A 73 17.41 16.69 0.64
C ALA A 73 17.04 16.70 -0.85
N ALA A 74 17.98 17.04 -1.74
CA ALA A 74 17.75 17.00 -3.18
C ALA A 74 17.49 15.56 -3.68
N VAL A 75 18.26 14.58 -3.23
CA VAL A 75 18.06 13.16 -3.57
C VAL A 75 16.73 12.65 -3.02
N ALA A 76 16.40 12.98 -1.77
CA ALA A 76 15.12 12.61 -1.16
C ALA A 76 13.94 13.22 -1.93
N PHE A 77 14.05 14.49 -2.31
CA PHE A 77 13.01 15.18 -3.10
C PHE A 77 12.82 14.55 -4.48
N ALA A 78 13.91 14.30 -5.21
CA ALA A 78 13.87 13.68 -6.52
C ALA A 78 13.25 12.28 -6.49
N THR A 79 13.59 11.47 -5.47
CA THR A 79 13.05 10.11 -5.31
C THR A 79 11.57 10.12 -4.92
N ILE A 80 11.14 11.02 -4.03
CA ILE A 80 9.72 11.19 -3.67
C ILE A 80 8.91 11.58 -4.90
N LEU A 81 9.35 12.58 -5.68
CA LEU A 81 8.65 12.99 -6.89
C LEU A 81 8.51 11.86 -7.91
N ALA A 82 9.58 11.08 -8.12
CA ALA A 82 9.54 9.94 -9.02
C ALA A 82 8.50 8.88 -8.59
N VAL A 83 8.46 8.54 -7.30
CA VAL A 83 7.50 7.58 -6.74
C VAL A 83 6.07 8.12 -6.79
N VAL A 84 5.86 9.38 -6.39
CA VAL A 84 4.55 10.03 -6.40
C VAL A 84 3.97 10.08 -7.81
N ALA A 85 4.77 10.45 -8.81
CA ALA A 85 4.34 10.44 -10.21
C ALA A 85 3.91 9.04 -10.67
N GLY A 86 4.68 8.00 -10.32
CA GLY A 86 4.36 6.61 -10.63
C GLY A 86 3.06 6.14 -9.97
N LEU A 87 2.89 6.41 -8.67
CA LEU A 87 1.68 6.05 -7.92
C LEU A 87 0.45 6.81 -8.41
N ALA A 88 0.59 8.10 -8.71
CA ALA A 88 -0.49 8.93 -9.24
C ALA A 88 -0.96 8.44 -10.62
N LEU A 89 -0.02 8.10 -11.51
CA LEU A 89 -0.35 7.53 -12.82
C LEU A 89 -1.05 6.18 -12.68
N SER A 90 -0.55 5.31 -11.78
CA SER A 90 -1.17 4.01 -11.53
C SER A 90 -2.59 4.14 -10.96
N GLY A 91 -2.80 5.07 -10.02
CA GLY A 91 -4.12 5.33 -9.45
C GLY A 91 -5.08 5.95 -10.46
N ALA A 92 -4.60 6.89 -11.28
CA ALA A 92 -5.37 7.49 -12.35
C ALA A 92 -5.78 6.47 -13.41
N ALA A 93 -4.88 5.54 -13.77
CA ALA A 93 -5.18 4.45 -14.69
C ALA A 93 -6.23 3.49 -14.13
N ALA A 94 -6.16 3.14 -12.83
CA ALA A 94 -7.19 2.33 -12.18
C ALA A 94 -8.57 3.04 -12.21
N ILE A 95 -8.62 4.34 -11.96
CA ILE A 95 -9.87 5.10 -12.02
C ILE A 95 -10.38 5.24 -13.46
N SER A 96 -9.52 5.53 -14.43
CA SER A 96 -9.94 5.74 -15.81
C SER A 96 -10.30 4.44 -16.54
N HIS A 97 -9.54 3.37 -16.32
CA HIS A 97 -9.71 2.11 -17.02
C HIS A 97 -10.65 1.15 -16.28
N ASP A 98 -10.42 0.92 -14.99
CA ASP A 98 -11.19 -0.08 -14.24
C ASP A 98 -12.56 0.49 -13.86
N LEU A 99 -12.63 1.71 -13.32
CA LEU A 99 -13.90 2.29 -12.90
C LEU A 99 -14.64 2.94 -14.06
N TRP A 100 -14.01 3.87 -14.79
CA TRP A 100 -14.72 4.62 -15.83
C TRP A 100 -14.97 3.80 -17.09
N SER A 101 -13.92 3.28 -17.73
CA SER A 101 -14.06 2.53 -18.99
C SER A 101 -14.82 1.22 -18.78
N SER A 102 -14.43 0.40 -17.80
CA SER A 102 -14.99 -0.94 -17.62
C SER A 102 -16.34 -0.95 -16.91
N VAL A 103 -16.53 -0.16 -15.83
CA VAL A 103 -17.79 -0.16 -15.06
C VAL A 103 -18.79 0.87 -15.56
N VAL A 104 -18.41 2.15 -15.67
CA VAL A 104 -19.35 3.23 -16.05
C VAL A 104 -19.70 3.17 -17.55
N ARG A 105 -18.70 3.03 -18.40
CA ARG A 105 -18.86 2.97 -19.86
C ARG A 105 -19.05 1.55 -20.40
N LYS A 106 -19.04 0.52 -19.53
CA LYS A 106 -19.27 -0.89 -19.89
C LYS A 106 -18.43 -1.37 -21.07
N GLY A 107 -17.17 -0.92 -21.16
CA GLY A 107 -16.23 -1.27 -22.23
C GLY A 107 -16.33 -0.45 -23.52
N HIS A 108 -17.18 0.58 -23.57
CA HIS A 108 -17.33 1.44 -24.75
C HIS A 108 -17.04 2.93 -24.46
N PRO A 109 -15.79 3.29 -24.07
CA PRO A 109 -15.40 4.69 -23.89
C PRO A 109 -15.32 5.42 -25.25
N LYS A 110 -15.65 6.72 -25.29
CA LYS A 110 -15.43 7.53 -26.49
C LYS A 110 -13.93 7.77 -26.70
N PRO A 111 -13.45 7.93 -27.96
CA PRO A 111 -12.07 8.26 -28.25
C PRO A 111 -11.60 9.50 -27.47
N GLY A 112 -10.51 9.38 -26.72
CA GLY A 112 -9.92 10.46 -25.92
C GLY A 112 -10.63 10.79 -24.60
N GLU A 113 -11.75 10.14 -24.28
CA GLU A 113 -12.46 10.34 -23.00
C GLU A 113 -11.65 9.77 -21.82
N GLU A 114 -11.06 8.59 -22.00
CA GLU A 114 -10.24 7.94 -20.98
C GLU A 114 -9.05 8.82 -20.55
N LEU A 115 -8.38 9.49 -21.49
CA LEU A 115 -7.29 10.41 -21.20
C LEU A 115 -7.76 11.64 -20.40
N LYS A 116 -8.96 12.15 -20.68
CA LYS A 116 -9.54 13.27 -19.92
C LYS A 116 -9.85 12.86 -18.49
N VAL A 117 -10.46 11.68 -18.31
CA VAL A 117 -10.78 11.13 -16.98
C VAL A 117 -9.50 10.83 -16.21
N ALA A 118 -8.49 10.23 -16.83
CA ALA A 118 -7.20 9.98 -16.20
C ALA A 118 -6.56 11.28 -15.70
N ARG A 119 -6.55 12.35 -16.52
CA ARG A 119 -5.99 13.65 -16.11
C ARG A 119 -6.75 14.26 -14.93
N LEU A 120 -8.09 14.18 -14.95
CA LEU A 120 -8.93 14.71 -13.88
C LEU A 120 -8.76 13.90 -12.58
N ALA A 121 -8.66 12.57 -12.70
CA ALA A 121 -8.38 11.66 -11.60
C ALA A 121 -7.00 11.95 -10.97
N THR A 122 -5.96 12.19 -11.77
CA THR A 122 -4.63 12.58 -11.26
C THR A 122 -4.70 13.85 -10.41
N ILE A 123 -5.42 14.88 -10.88
CA ILE A 123 -5.57 16.14 -10.14
C ILE A 123 -6.35 15.90 -8.83
N ALA A 124 -7.46 15.17 -8.89
CA ALA A 124 -8.26 14.86 -7.70
C ALA A 124 -7.46 14.06 -6.67
N LEU A 125 -6.74 13.02 -7.10
CA LEU A 125 -5.86 12.22 -6.24
C LEU A 125 -4.76 13.08 -5.61
N ALA A 126 -4.15 13.98 -6.38
CA ALA A 126 -3.12 14.89 -5.87
C ALA A 126 -3.66 15.84 -4.79
N LEU A 127 -4.85 16.43 -5.02
CA LEU A 127 -5.49 17.31 -4.03
C LEU A 127 -5.83 16.56 -2.73
N VAL A 128 -6.37 15.35 -2.84
CA VAL A 128 -6.66 14.49 -1.68
C VAL A 128 -5.37 14.10 -0.95
N ALA A 129 -4.32 13.72 -1.68
CA ALA A 129 -3.03 13.38 -1.09
C ALA A 129 -2.40 14.56 -0.34
N ILE A 130 -2.47 15.77 -0.90
CA ILE A 130 -1.99 17.00 -0.23
C ILE A 130 -2.80 17.29 1.03
N ALA A 131 -4.14 17.22 0.94
CA ALA A 131 -5.01 17.46 2.08
C ALA A 131 -4.74 16.48 3.23
N LEU A 132 -4.61 15.19 2.92
CA LEU A 132 -4.27 14.16 3.91
C LEU A 132 -2.84 14.35 4.44
N GLY A 133 -1.87 14.70 3.59
CA GLY A 133 -0.50 14.97 4.02
C GLY A 133 -0.40 16.13 5.02
N VAL A 134 -1.18 17.20 4.81
CA VAL A 134 -1.27 18.32 5.74
C VAL A 134 -1.97 17.90 7.04
N ALA A 135 -3.06 17.14 6.96
CA ALA A 135 -3.81 16.68 8.11
C ALA A 135 -2.97 15.78 9.06
N PHE A 136 -2.14 14.91 8.49
CA PHE A 136 -1.27 14.00 9.26
C PHE A 136 0.17 14.53 9.46
N LYS A 137 0.39 15.85 9.32
CA LYS A 137 1.70 16.46 9.55
C LYS A 137 2.20 16.17 10.98
N GLY A 138 3.48 15.82 11.10
CA GLY A 138 4.14 15.52 12.40
C GLY A 138 3.94 14.08 12.88
N GLN A 139 3.15 13.28 12.17
CA GLN A 139 3.10 11.83 12.40
C GLN A 139 4.34 11.16 11.86
N ASN A 140 4.69 10.01 12.44
CA ASN A 140 5.77 9.18 11.91
C ASN A 140 5.35 8.60 10.55
N VAL A 141 6.12 8.87 9.50
CA VAL A 141 5.80 8.46 8.12
C VAL A 141 5.81 6.93 7.99
N ALA A 142 6.71 6.22 8.67
CA ALA A 142 6.74 4.76 8.66
C ALA A 142 5.46 4.17 9.28
N PHE A 143 4.91 4.81 10.31
CA PHE A 143 3.62 4.44 10.87
C PHE A 143 2.47 4.64 9.87
N MET A 144 2.44 5.78 9.16
CA MET A 144 1.42 6.06 8.12
C MET A 144 1.47 5.05 6.98
N VAL A 145 2.68 4.70 6.51
CA VAL A 145 2.89 3.64 5.51
C VAL A 145 2.36 2.30 6.03
N GLY A 146 2.57 2.00 7.31
CA GLY A 146 2.01 0.82 7.97
C GLY A 146 0.48 0.74 7.92
N LEU A 147 -0.22 1.87 8.08
CA LEU A 147 -1.68 1.94 7.93
C LEU A 147 -2.12 1.69 6.48
N ALA A 148 -1.41 2.26 5.50
CA ALA A 148 -1.69 2.01 4.09
C ALA A 148 -1.49 0.53 3.72
N PHE A 149 -0.43 -0.10 4.25
CA PHE A 149 -0.23 -1.55 4.10
C PHE A 149 -1.29 -2.37 4.82
N ALA A 150 -1.77 -1.95 5.99
CA ALA A 150 -2.87 -2.61 6.67
C ALA A 150 -4.13 -2.65 5.80
N ILE A 151 -4.47 -1.53 5.15
CA ILE A 151 -5.61 -1.45 4.21
C ILE A 151 -5.38 -2.37 3.02
N ALA A 152 -4.22 -2.26 2.35
CA ALA A 152 -3.91 -3.04 1.16
C ALA A 152 -3.88 -4.56 1.45
N ALA A 153 -3.26 -4.96 2.57
CA ALA A 153 -3.22 -6.34 3.01
C ALA A 153 -4.63 -6.85 3.33
N SER A 154 -5.43 -6.11 4.09
CA SER A 154 -6.77 -6.56 4.46
C SER A 154 -7.71 -6.66 3.27
N ALA A 155 -7.60 -5.75 2.30
CA ALA A 155 -8.44 -5.76 1.10
C ALA A 155 -8.07 -6.89 0.15
N ASN A 156 -6.80 -6.98 -0.26
CA ASN A 156 -6.43 -7.75 -1.45
C ASN A 156 -5.80 -9.11 -1.11
N PHE A 157 -5.03 -9.20 -0.03
CA PHE A 157 -4.25 -10.40 0.26
C PHE A 157 -5.15 -11.63 0.50
N PRO A 158 -6.20 -11.58 1.33
CA PRO A 158 -7.11 -12.70 1.52
C PRO A 158 -7.77 -13.17 0.23
N ALA A 159 -8.31 -12.25 -0.57
CA ALA A 159 -8.97 -12.58 -1.83
C ALA A 159 -8.01 -13.23 -2.83
N LEU A 160 -6.79 -12.71 -2.97
CA LEU A 160 -5.75 -13.27 -3.85
C LEU A 160 -5.29 -14.65 -3.38
N VAL A 161 -5.02 -14.81 -2.09
CA VAL A 161 -4.56 -16.09 -1.52
C VAL A 161 -5.64 -17.16 -1.68
N LEU A 162 -6.89 -16.85 -1.33
CA LEU A 162 -8.00 -17.80 -1.50
C LEU A 162 -8.17 -18.17 -2.99
N SER A 163 -8.13 -17.18 -3.90
CA SER A 163 -8.32 -17.43 -5.33
C SER A 163 -7.23 -18.32 -5.96
N VAL A 164 -6.00 -18.25 -5.45
CA VAL A 164 -4.86 -19.04 -5.98
C VAL A 164 -4.74 -20.41 -5.31
N PHE A 165 -4.91 -20.48 -3.98
CA PHE A 165 -4.58 -21.68 -3.21
C PHE A 165 -5.81 -22.47 -2.74
N TRP A 166 -7.02 -21.94 -2.90
CA TRP A 166 -8.23 -22.60 -2.42
C TRP A 166 -9.26 -22.78 -3.53
N ARG A 167 -9.45 -24.04 -3.93
CA ARG A 167 -10.33 -24.46 -5.02
C ARG A 167 -11.80 -24.03 -4.86
N ARG A 168 -12.27 -23.88 -3.62
CA ARG A 168 -13.68 -23.53 -3.34
C ARG A 168 -13.95 -22.03 -3.36
N THR A 169 -12.97 -21.19 -3.72
CA THR A 169 -13.17 -19.74 -3.78
C THR A 169 -14.20 -19.38 -4.86
N SER A 170 -15.22 -18.63 -4.47
CA SER A 170 -16.23 -18.07 -5.39
C SER A 170 -15.93 -16.62 -5.72
N THR A 171 -16.43 -16.13 -6.86
CA THR A 171 -16.33 -14.72 -7.26
C THR A 171 -16.98 -13.80 -6.21
N ILE A 172 -18.15 -14.19 -5.69
CA ILE A 172 -18.86 -13.43 -4.66
C ILE A 172 -18.09 -13.44 -3.33
N GLY A 173 -17.48 -14.56 -2.97
CA GLY A 173 -16.67 -14.70 -1.76
C GLY A 173 -15.38 -13.87 -1.82
N ALA A 174 -14.68 -13.88 -2.94
CA ALA A 174 -13.51 -13.02 -3.16
C ALA A 174 -13.90 -11.53 -3.11
N ALA A 175 -14.99 -11.13 -3.77
CA ALA A 175 -15.50 -9.76 -3.72
C ALA A 175 -15.92 -9.34 -2.31
N SER A 176 -16.63 -10.20 -1.59
CA SER A 176 -17.10 -9.93 -0.21
C SER A 176 -15.92 -9.81 0.75
N SER A 177 -14.88 -10.64 0.60
CA SER A 177 -13.62 -10.49 1.33
C SER A 177 -13.01 -9.11 1.10
N MET A 178 -12.86 -8.67 -0.15
CA MET A 178 -12.28 -7.35 -0.46
C MET A 178 -13.10 -6.21 0.16
N VAL A 179 -14.43 -6.27 0.07
CA VAL A 179 -15.34 -5.25 0.62
C VAL A 179 -15.27 -5.22 2.15
N VAL A 180 -15.38 -6.37 2.82
CA VAL A 180 -15.33 -6.44 4.29
C VAL A 180 -13.95 -6.07 4.80
N GLY A 181 -12.88 -6.56 4.17
CA GLY A 181 -11.50 -6.22 4.52
C GLY A 181 -11.23 -4.72 4.42
N THR A 182 -11.63 -4.09 3.30
CA THR A 182 -11.47 -2.64 3.11
C THR A 182 -12.30 -1.85 4.11
N THR A 183 -13.59 -2.15 4.22
CA THR A 183 -14.53 -1.39 5.05
C THR A 183 -14.18 -1.49 6.53
N THR A 184 -13.88 -2.71 7.01
CA THR A 184 -13.51 -2.92 8.42
C THR A 184 -12.18 -2.26 8.74
N THR A 185 -11.20 -2.29 7.82
CA THR A 185 -9.91 -1.63 8.06
C THR A 185 -10.04 -0.13 8.11
N LEU A 186 -10.78 0.48 7.18
CA LEU A 186 -11.04 1.92 7.23
C LEU A 186 -11.77 2.30 8.52
N LEU A 187 -12.81 1.55 8.88
CA LEU A 187 -13.56 1.78 10.12
C LEU A 187 -12.63 1.68 11.34
N LEU A 188 -11.86 0.61 11.49
CA LEU A 188 -10.98 0.46 12.65
C LEU A 188 -9.83 1.47 12.67
N ILE A 189 -9.30 1.91 11.53
CA ILE A 189 -8.34 3.02 11.47
C ILE A 189 -8.99 4.30 11.98
N THR A 190 -10.21 4.63 11.54
CA THR A 190 -10.92 5.83 12.03
C THR A 190 -11.27 5.76 13.51
N LEU A 191 -11.43 4.55 14.06
CA LEU A 191 -11.66 4.32 15.48
C LEU A 191 -10.38 4.16 16.31
N SER A 192 -9.22 4.06 15.67
CA SER A 192 -7.92 3.85 16.32
C SER A 192 -7.34 5.14 16.91
N PRO A 193 -6.31 5.05 17.76
CA PRO A 193 -5.63 6.23 18.29
C PRO A 193 -5.04 7.12 17.19
N ALA A 194 -4.68 6.55 16.03
CA ALA A 194 -4.09 7.29 14.91
C ALA A 194 -5.01 8.39 14.36
N VAL A 195 -6.33 8.19 14.41
CA VAL A 195 -7.31 9.19 13.96
C VAL A 195 -7.97 9.85 15.16
N GLN A 196 -8.39 9.11 16.18
CA GLN A 196 -9.15 9.69 17.28
C GLN A 196 -8.29 10.57 18.19
N VAL A 197 -7.08 10.12 18.53
CA VAL A 197 -6.18 10.84 19.46
C VAL A 197 -5.24 11.73 18.65
N ASP A 198 -4.54 11.12 17.69
CA ASP A 198 -3.42 11.76 16.99
C ASP A 198 -3.89 12.81 15.95
N LEU A 199 -5.10 12.69 15.39
CA LEU A 199 -5.67 13.66 14.42
C LEU A 199 -6.81 14.51 15.03
N LEU A 200 -7.78 13.87 15.68
CA LEU A 200 -8.97 14.54 16.24
C LEU A 200 -8.77 15.02 17.69
N HIS A 201 -7.60 14.80 18.30
CA HIS A 201 -7.25 15.26 19.65
C HIS A 201 -8.24 14.82 20.75
N LYS A 202 -8.87 13.65 20.61
CA LYS A 202 -9.73 13.05 21.65
C LYS A 202 -8.92 12.39 22.75
N ALA A 203 -9.50 12.27 23.94
CA ALA A 203 -8.84 11.70 25.12
C ALA A 203 -8.57 10.18 25.03
N SER A 204 -9.40 9.44 24.31
CA SER A 204 -9.27 7.98 24.17
C SER A 204 -9.80 7.50 22.84
N ALA A 205 -9.21 6.41 22.33
CA ALA A 205 -9.69 5.72 21.15
C ALA A 205 -10.69 4.62 21.51
N ILE A 206 -11.73 4.43 20.69
CA ILE A 206 -12.70 3.34 20.84
C ILE A 206 -12.03 1.98 20.56
N PHE A 207 -11.12 1.94 19.59
CA PHE A 207 -10.34 0.76 19.28
C PHE A 207 -8.89 0.94 19.78
N PRO A 208 -8.34 0.01 20.59
CA PRO A 208 -7.07 0.22 21.26
C PRO A 208 -5.85 0.04 20.35
N LEU A 209 -5.96 -0.73 19.27
CA LEU A 209 -4.82 -1.03 18.41
C LEU A 209 -4.59 0.10 17.40
N LYS A 210 -3.36 0.63 17.37
CA LYS A 210 -2.92 1.57 16.34
C LYS A 210 -2.89 0.95 14.94
N ASN A 211 -2.62 -0.35 14.83
CA ASN A 211 -2.68 -1.08 13.57
C ASN A 211 -3.77 -2.17 13.63
N PRO A 212 -4.86 -2.03 12.85
CA PRO A 212 -5.98 -2.98 12.90
C PRO A 212 -5.76 -4.25 12.07
N ALA A 213 -4.66 -4.37 11.31
CA ALA A 213 -4.38 -5.51 10.42
C ALA A 213 -4.53 -6.88 11.10
N LEU A 214 -4.17 -6.97 12.38
CA LEU A 214 -4.30 -8.20 13.19
C LEU A 214 -5.74 -8.71 13.29
N VAL A 215 -6.73 -7.82 13.19
CA VAL A 215 -8.16 -8.16 13.28
C VAL A 215 -8.78 -8.23 11.89
N THR A 216 -8.43 -7.28 11.02
CA THR A 216 -9.09 -7.10 9.71
C THR A 216 -8.67 -8.16 8.70
N ILE A 217 -7.42 -8.60 8.70
CA ILE A 217 -6.94 -9.66 7.79
C ILE A 217 -7.64 -10.99 8.09
N PRO A 218 -7.65 -11.51 9.33
CA PRO A 218 -8.40 -12.74 9.63
C PRO A 218 -9.89 -12.63 9.34
N LEU A 219 -10.52 -11.48 9.66
CA LEU A 219 -11.93 -11.26 9.38
C LEU A 219 -12.23 -11.31 7.87
N SER A 220 -11.36 -10.71 7.06
CA SER A 220 -11.48 -10.75 5.60
C SER A 220 -11.33 -12.18 5.07
N PHE A 221 -10.36 -12.95 5.57
CA PHE A 221 -10.24 -14.38 5.24
C PHE A 221 -11.50 -15.16 5.61
N LEU A 222 -11.97 -14.99 6.84
CA LEU A 222 -13.17 -15.68 7.33
C LEU A 222 -14.38 -15.36 6.47
N THR A 223 -14.57 -14.08 6.11
CA THR A 223 -15.64 -13.64 5.21
C THR A 223 -15.53 -14.32 3.85
N GLY A 224 -14.33 -14.31 3.25
CA GLY A 224 -14.09 -14.96 1.96
C GLY A 224 -14.39 -16.45 1.99
N ILE A 225 -14.02 -17.14 3.08
CA ILE A 225 -14.28 -18.56 3.29
C ILE A 225 -15.78 -18.82 3.44
N VAL A 226 -16.44 -18.13 4.38
CA VAL A 226 -17.86 -18.34 4.68
C VAL A 226 -18.72 -18.05 3.46
N VAL A 227 -18.53 -16.91 2.80
CA VAL A 227 -19.34 -16.53 1.63
C VAL A 227 -19.07 -17.47 0.46
N SER A 228 -17.84 -17.95 0.27
CA SER A 228 -17.56 -18.92 -0.79
C SER A 228 -18.20 -20.28 -0.57
N LEU A 229 -18.37 -20.69 0.70
CA LEU A 229 -19.10 -21.92 1.02
C LEU A 229 -20.62 -21.75 0.87
N LEU A 230 -21.15 -20.56 1.17
CA LEU A 230 -22.58 -20.26 1.07
C LEU A 230 -23.04 -19.98 -0.36
N ALA A 231 -22.18 -19.41 -1.21
CA ALA A 231 -22.48 -19.05 -2.59
C ALA A 231 -21.41 -19.56 -3.57
N PRO A 232 -21.35 -20.88 -3.84
CA PRO A 232 -20.39 -21.45 -4.79
C PRO A 232 -20.67 -21.00 -6.24
N ASP A 233 -19.62 -20.75 -7.02
CA ASP A 233 -19.76 -20.43 -8.43
C ASP A 233 -20.12 -21.68 -9.25
N LYS A 234 -21.09 -21.56 -10.17
CA LYS A 234 -21.41 -22.61 -11.14
C LYS A 234 -20.20 -22.82 -12.06
N GLY A 235 -19.62 -24.03 -12.04
CA GLY A 235 -18.43 -24.37 -12.83
C GLY A 235 -17.10 -23.85 -12.26
N GLY A 236 -17.05 -23.42 -10.99
CA GLY A 236 -15.82 -22.95 -10.34
C GLY A 236 -14.70 -24.00 -10.35
N ASP A 237 -15.06 -25.28 -10.21
CA ASP A 237 -14.12 -26.41 -10.26
C ASP A 237 -13.39 -26.53 -11.61
N GLU A 238 -14.10 -26.41 -12.73
CA GLU A 238 -13.50 -26.49 -14.06
C GLU A 238 -12.54 -25.32 -14.31
N ARG A 239 -12.93 -24.11 -13.89
CA ARG A 239 -12.07 -22.91 -13.97
C ARG A 239 -10.82 -23.05 -13.13
N TYR A 240 -10.94 -23.59 -11.91
CA TYR A 240 -9.80 -23.81 -11.03
C TYR A 240 -8.85 -24.86 -11.63
N THR A 241 -9.37 -25.97 -12.14
CA THR A 241 -8.54 -26.98 -12.83
C THR A 241 -7.85 -26.42 -14.06
N ALA A 242 -8.51 -25.53 -14.83
CA ALA A 242 -7.87 -24.84 -15.95
C ALA A 242 -6.77 -23.87 -15.50
N LEU A 243 -6.97 -23.16 -14.38
CA LEU A 243 -5.97 -22.29 -13.77
C LEU A 243 -4.76 -23.10 -13.27
N GLU A 244 -5.01 -24.21 -12.57
CA GLU A 244 -3.99 -25.12 -12.05
C GLU A 244 -3.14 -25.71 -13.17
N ARG A 245 -3.76 -26.14 -14.29
CA ARG A 245 -3.01 -26.58 -15.48
C ARG A 245 -2.12 -25.48 -16.03
N ARG A 246 -2.62 -24.25 -16.16
CA ARG A 246 -1.80 -23.11 -16.64
C ARG A 246 -0.65 -22.77 -15.70
N LEU A 247 -0.86 -22.88 -14.39
CA LEU A 247 0.17 -22.62 -13.38
C LEU A 247 1.26 -23.70 -13.37
N LEU A 248 0.89 -24.97 -13.57
CA LEU A 248 1.82 -26.10 -13.53
C LEU A 248 2.54 -26.36 -14.86
N LEU A 249 1.85 -26.19 -15.99
CA LEU A 249 2.38 -26.55 -17.32
C LEU A 249 2.96 -25.35 -18.08
N GLY A 250 2.70 -24.12 -17.62
CA GLY A 250 2.91 -22.91 -18.43
C GLY A 250 1.78 -22.78 -19.45
N ALA A 251 1.51 -21.55 -19.92
CA ALA A 251 0.47 -21.34 -20.92
C ALA A 251 0.87 -22.02 -22.26
N ASP A 252 -0.01 -22.88 -22.78
CA ASP A 252 0.00 -23.29 -24.20
C ASP A 252 -0.30 -22.07 -25.10
#